data_AF-A0A1F8NLE7-F1
#
_entry.id   AF-A0A1F8NLE7-F1
#
_cell.length_a   1.000
_cell.length_b   1.000
_cell.length_c   1.000
_cell.angle_alpha   90.00
_cell.angle_beta   90.00
_cell.angle_gamma   90.00
#
_symmetry.space_group_name_H-M   'P 1'
#
loop_
_entity.id
_entity.type
_entity.pdbx_description
1 polymer ?
#
loop_
_entity_poly.entity_id
_entity_poly.type
_entity_poly.pdbx_seq_one_letter_code
_entity_poly.pdbx_strand_id
1 'polypeptide(L)'
;MIGPLGKFAPTGKGMASVFGWIKVAPWIFCKAVARGSATLFESNRIDDILICPYCSANLENNIEGYTCVSCSRFFPITEGIIDFRLK
;
A
#
# COMPACT_ATOMS: atom_id res chain seq x y z
N MET A 1 -4.01 -12.05 -1.52
CA MET A 1 -5.21 -12.42 -2.30
C MET A 1 -5.98 -13.47 -1.52
N ILE A 2 -7.26 -13.22 -1.20
CA ILE A 2 -8.11 -14.23 -0.56
C ILE A 2 -8.38 -15.28 -1.63
N GLY A 3 -8.07 -16.55 -1.35
CA GLY A 3 -8.21 -17.67 -2.27
C GLY A 3 -9.67 -17.90 -2.75
N PRO A 4 -10.00 -19.06 -3.33
CA PRO A 4 -11.25 -19.28 -4.06
C PRO A 4 -12.55 -19.03 -3.26
N LEU A 5 -12.48 -18.91 -1.92
CA LEU A 5 -13.59 -18.52 -1.04
C LEU A 5 -13.76 -16.99 -0.84
N GLY A 6 -12.84 -16.16 -1.31
CA GLY A 6 -12.92 -14.69 -1.23
C GLY A 6 -14.01 -14.07 -2.10
N LYS A 7 -14.60 -14.85 -3.02
CA LYS A 7 -15.76 -14.45 -3.81
C LYS A 7 -17.08 -14.50 -3.02
N PHE A 8 -17.15 -15.30 -1.96
CA PHE A 8 -18.40 -15.56 -1.22
C PHE A 8 -18.50 -14.84 0.13
N ALA A 9 -17.45 -14.16 0.56
CA ALA A 9 -17.50 -13.33 1.76
C ALA A 9 -16.64 -12.07 1.60
N PRO A 10 -17.20 -10.96 1.07
CA PRO A 10 -16.73 -9.65 1.49
C PRO A 10 -17.16 -9.49 2.95
N THR A 11 -16.40 -10.07 3.89
CA THR A 11 -16.70 -10.06 5.34
C THR A 11 -16.99 -8.64 5.85
N GLY A 12 -16.39 -7.62 5.23
CA GLY A 12 -16.70 -6.22 5.50
C GLY A 12 -18.14 -5.82 5.14
N LYS A 13 -18.69 -6.26 4.00
CA LYS A 13 -20.02 -5.82 3.52
C LYS A 13 -21.17 -6.48 4.28
N GLY A 14 -21.02 -7.75 4.67
CA GLY A 14 -22.02 -8.47 5.46
C GLY A 14 -22.07 -8.03 6.93
N MET A 15 -20.92 -7.71 7.53
CA MET A 15 -20.85 -7.28 8.93
C MET A 15 -20.95 -5.76 9.12
N ALA A 16 -20.91 -4.96 8.04
CA ALA A 16 -21.03 -3.50 8.10
C ALA A 16 -22.31 -3.04 8.80
N SER A 17 -23.45 -3.71 8.56
CA SER A 17 -24.72 -3.34 9.19
C SER A 17 -24.71 -3.57 10.70
N VAL A 18 -24.09 -4.66 11.17
CA VAL A 18 -24.06 -5.01 12.59
C VAL A 18 -23.03 -4.15 13.33
N PHE A 19 -21.82 -4.00 12.78
CA PHE A 19 -20.80 -3.15 13.39
C PHE A 19 -21.13 -1.65 13.32
N GLY A 20 -21.83 -1.22 12.27
CA GLY A 20 -22.35 0.14 12.17
C GLY A 20 -23.38 0.46 13.26
N TRP A 21 -24.24 -0.51 13.60
CA TRP A 21 -25.22 -0.36 14.69
C TRP A 21 -24.56 -0.32 16.07
N ILE A 22 -23.54 -1.14 16.29
CA ILE A 22 -22.82 -1.21 17.58
C ILE A 22 -21.81 -0.05 17.71
N LYS A 23 -21.59 0.76 16.66
CA LYS A 23 -20.58 1.83 16.58
C LYS A 23 -19.16 1.37 16.94
N VAL A 24 -18.87 0.09 16.71
CA VAL A 24 -17.58 -0.50 17.04
C VAL A 24 -16.84 -0.76 15.74
N ALA A 25 -15.67 -0.15 15.62
CA ALA A 25 -14.81 -0.37 14.48
C ALA A 25 -14.38 -1.85 14.43
N PRO A 26 -14.61 -2.56 13.31
CA PRO A 26 -14.27 -3.98 13.18
C PRO A 26 -12.79 -4.28 13.45
N TRP A 27 -11.89 -3.30 13.31
CA TRP A 27 -10.46 -3.45 13.61
C TRP A 27 -10.16 -3.80 15.08
N ILE A 28 -11.12 -3.58 16.00
CA ILE A 28 -10.94 -3.89 17.43
C ILE A 28 -10.88 -5.41 17.63
N PHE A 29 -11.59 -6.17 16.79
CA PHE A 29 -11.69 -7.63 16.91
C PHE A 29 -11.13 -8.38 15.70
N CYS A 30 -10.99 -7.72 14.55
CA CYS A 30 -10.56 -8.34 13.31
C CYS A 30 -9.20 -7.80 12.86
N LYS A 31 -8.21 -8.68 12.77
CA LYS A 31 -6.94 -8.42 12.10
C LYS A 31 -6.93 -9.17 10.77
N ALA A 32 -6.80 -8.44 9.66
CA ALA A 32 -6.57 -9.06 8.36
C ALA A 32 -5.12 -9.55 8.32
N VAL A 33 -4.92 -10.86 8.23
CA VAL A 33 -3.61 -11.49 8.06
C VAL A 33 -3.62 -12.22 6.72
N ALA A 34 -2.66 -11.91 5.85
CA ALA A 34 -2.52 -12.63 4.59
C ALA A 34 -2.14 -14.09 4.88
N ARG A 35 -2.92 -15.06 4.35
CA ARG A 35 -2.56 -16.48 4.37
C ARG A 35 -1.72 -16.79 3.14
N GLY A 36 -0.56 -17.39 3.37
CA GLY A 36 0.48 -17.59 2.37
C GLY A 36 1.61 -16.62 2.65
N SER A 37 2.79 -17.16 2.92
CA SER A 37 4.04 -16.51 3.26
C SER A 37 4.53 -15.53 2.18
N ALA A 38 3.77 -14.50 1.87
CA ALA A 38 4.40 -13.23 1.57
C ALA A 38 4.98 -12.79 2.90
N THR A 39 6.27 -13.04 3.11
CA THR A 39 7.07 -12.29 4.08
C THR A 39 6.64 -10.84 3.89
N LEU A 40 5.88 -10.30 4.85
CA LEU A 40 5.61 -8.88 4.90
C LEU A 40 7.00 -8.27 4.79
N PHE A 41 7.25 -7.51 3.72
CA PHE A 41 8.53 -6.84 3.58
C PHE A 41 8.77 -6.10 4.89
N GLU A 42 9.86 -6.43 5.58
CA GLU A 42 10.35 -5.63 6.70
C GLU A 42 10.80 -4.29 6.11
N SER A 43 9.84 -3.45 5.76
CA SER A 43 10.09 -2.08 5.33
C SER A 43 10.41 -1.29 6.58
N ASN A 44 11.70 -1.19 6.91
CA ASN A 44 12.16 -0.31 7.97
C ASN A 44 12.06 1.15 7.52
N ARG A 45 11.96 1.40 6.21
CA ARG A 45 11.89 2.74 5.62
C ARG A 45 10.77 2.81 4.59
N ILE A 46 10.21 4.01 4.44
CA ILE A 46 9.18 4.28 3.43
C ILE A 46 9.74 4.01 2.02
N ASP A 47 11.04 4.26 1.84
CA ASP A 47 11.82 3.99 0.63
C ASP A 47 11.57 2.58 0.05
N ASP A 48 11.42 1.58 0.92
CA ASP A 48 11.29 0.17 0.54
C ASP A 48 9.94 -0.16 -0.13
N ILE A 49 8.96 0.73 -0.01
CA ILE A 49 7.59 0.55 -0.51
C ILE A 49 7.33 1.40 -1.75
N LEU A 50 8.19 2.38 -2.03
CA LEU A 50 7.99 3.32 -3.14
C LEU A 50 8.37 2.69 -4.48
N ILE A 51 7.47 2.84 -5.46
CA ILE A 51 7.67 2.39 -6.84
C ILE A 51 7.37 3.51 -7.82
N CYS A 52 7.95 3.44 -9.02
CA CYS A 52 7.71 4.44 -10.07
C CYS A 52 6.23 4.42 -10.51
N PRO A 53 5.51 5.57 -10.48
CA PRO A 53 4.11 5.63 -10.90
C PRO A 53 3.89 5.43 -12.40
N TYR A 54 4.95 5.56 -13.21
CA TYR A 54 4.86 5.40 -14.66
C TYR A 54 5.09 3.96 -15.15
N CYS A 55 6.07 3.27 -14.57
CA CYS A 55 6.52 1.95 -15.06
C CYS A 55 6.59 0.87 -13.97
N SER A 56 6.18 1.17 -12.73
CA SER A 56 6.20 0.27 -11.58
C SER A 56 7.58 -0.29 -11.19
N ALA A 57 8.67 0.21 -11.78
CA ALA A 57 10.03 -0.19 -11.42
C ALA A 57 10.52 0.51 -10.14
N ASN A 58 11.63 0.01 -9.60
CA ASN A 58 12.26 0.56 -8.40
C ASN A 58 12.74 2.00 -8.60
N LEU A 59 12.82 2.71 -7.48
CA LEU A 59 13.32 4.07 -7.39
C LEU A 59 14.63 4.06 -6.59
N GLU A 60 15.60 4.84 -7.05
CA GLU A 60 16.79 5.19 -6.28
C GLU A 60 16.55 6.52 -5.56
N ASN A 61 16.81 6.54 -4.26
CA ASN A 61 16.69 7.73 -3.41
C ASN A 61 17.94 8.61 -3.56
N ASN A 62 17.72 9.92 -3.69
CA ASN A 62 18.72 10.97 -3.57
C ASN A 62 18.21 12.07 -2.62
N ILE A 63 19.11 12.93 -2.14
CA ILE A 63 18.83 14.04 -1.21
C ILE A 63 17.70 14.96 -1.75
N GLU A 64 17.63 15.15 -3.06
CA GLU A 64 16.69 16.06 -3.71
C GLU A 64 15.43 15.37 -4.24
N GLY A 65 15.35 14.03 -4.25
CA GLY A 65 14.27 13.32 -4.92
C GLY A 65 14.53 11.84 -5.20
N TYR A 66 13.67 11.24 -6.02
CA TYR A 66 13.76 9.84 -6.42
C TYR A 66 13.92 9.70 -7.93
N THR A 67 14.84 8.86 -8.37
CA THR A 67 15.06 8.57 -9.79
C THR A 67 14.64 7.14 -10.10
N CYS A 68 13.84 6.94 -11.14
CA CYS A 68 13.49 5.59 -11.57
C CYS A 68 14.63 4.91 -12.34
N VAL A 69 15.00 3.70 -11.95
CA VAL A 69 16.08 2.94 -12.61
C VAL A 69 15.72 2.48 -14.03
N SER A 70 14.42 2.38 -14.37
CA SER A 70 13.98 1.87 -15.67
C SER A 70 13.59 2.96 -16.66
N CYS A 71 12.87 4.00 -16.23
CA CYS A 71 12.43 5.07 -17.13
C CYS A 71 13.20 6.38 -16.96
N SER A 72 14.18 6.41 -16.04
CA SER A 72 15.04 7.56 -15.74
C SER A 72 14.30 8.86 -15.36
N ARG A 73 12.99 8.77 -15.05
CA ARG A 73 12.22 9.92 -14.56
C ARG A 73 12.66 10.29 -13.16
N PHE A 74 12.75 11.58 -12.92
CA PHE A 74 13.05 12.18 -11.62
C PHE A 74 11.78 12.72 -10.95
N PHE A 75 11.61 12.42 -9.67
CA PHE A 75 10.50 12.84 -8.82
C PHE A 75 11.06 13.69 -7.67
N PRO A 76 10.92 15.02 -7.70
CA PRO A 76 11.54 15.91 -6.72
C PRO A 76 10.84 15.83 -5.35
N ILE A 77 11.60 16.10 -4.29
CA ILE A 77 11.06 16.40 -2.97
C ILE A 77 10.85 17.91 -2.86
N THR A 78 9.60 18.34 -2.73
CA THR A 78 9.23 19.75 -2.53
C THR A 78 8.58 19.90 -1.16
N GLU A 79 9.13 20.75 -0.30
CA GLU A 79 8.62 20.97 1.08
C GLU A 79 8.53 19.68 1.91
N GLY A 80 9.46 18.74 1.69
CA GLY A 80 9.47 17.42 2.36
C GLY A 80 8.46 16.41 1.80
N ILE A 81 7.74 16.76 0.72
CA ILE A 81 6.77 15.88 0.06
C ILE A 81 7.34 15.42 -1.29
N ILE A 82 7.27 14.12 -1.54
CA ILE A 82 7.70 13.53 -2.81
C ILE A 82 6.62 13.77 -3.87
N ASP A 83 6.97 14.44 -4.97
CA ASP A 83 6.04 14.73 -6.08
C ASP A 83 6.08 13.63 -7.14
N PHE A 84 5.15 12.67 -7.06
CA PHE A 84 4.97 11.58 -8.03
C PHE A 84 4.04 11.91 -9.20
N ARG A 85 3.62 13.17 -9.39
CA ARG A 85 2.72 13.54 -10.48
C ARG A 85 3.44 13.45 -11.83
N LEU A 86 2.79 12.82 -12.80
CA LEU A 86 3.26 12.75 -14.18
C LEU A 86 2.93 14.08 -14.87
N LYS A 87 3.95 14.94 -15.04
CA LYS A 87 3.88 16.11 -15.93
C LYS A 87 4.17 15.69 -17.37
#